data_AF-A0A497D5B2-F1
#
_entry.id   AF-A0A497D5B2-F1
#
_cell.length_a   1.000
_cell.length_b   1.000
_cell.length_c   1.000
_cell.angle_alpha   90.00
_cell.angle_beta   90.00
_cell.angle_gamma   90.00
#
_symmetry.space_group_name_H-M   'P 1'
#
loop_
_entity.id
_entity.type
_entity.pdbx_description
1 polymer ?
#
loop_
_entity_poly.entity_id
_entity_poly.type
_entity_poly.pdbx_seq_one_letter_code
_entity_poly.pdbx_strand_id
1 'polypeptide(L)'
;MNEVYINKISKFLPNKPVSNDEMEKRLGLINGNESINRGLILRSNQIKTRHYALDENGQPTHTNTQLAALAVKKLFNDNFLLEDVELLTAGTSSPDAIQPSHALMLHGELGGKKDMEVMSAHGTCNAAILSLKYA
;
A
#
# COMPACT_ATOMS: atom_id res chain seq x y z
N MET A 1 -32.01 -3.70 3.75
CA MET A 1 -30.56 -3.48 3.64
C MET A 1 -29.99 -3.75 5.01
N ASN A 2 -29.01 -4.65 5.11
CA ASN A 2 -28.35 -4.89 6.38
C ASN A 2 -27.39 -3.73 6.67
N GLU A 3 -27.27 -3.36 7.94
CA GLU A 3 -26.29 -2.36 8.37
C GLU A 3 -24.88 -2.97 8.30
N VAL A 4 -23.91 -2.16 7.89
CA VAL A 4 -22.50 -2.57 7.76
C VAL A 4 -21.64 -1.62 8.60
N TYR A 5 -20.69 -2.20 9.34
CA TYR A 5 -19.88 -1.47 10.31
C TYR A 5 -18.39 -1.71 10.05
N ILE A 6 -17.60 -0.63 10.04
CA ILE A 6 -16.14 -0.73 10.03
C ILE A 6 -15.68 -1.02 11.47
N ASN A 7 -15.40 -2.30 11.75
CA ASN A 7 -15.02 -2.73 13.10
C ASN A 7 -13.52 -2.52 13.41
N LYS A 8 -12.66 -2.45 12.40
CA LYS A 8 -11.21 -2.27 12.54
C LYS A 8 -10.62 -1.53 11.33
N ILE A 9 -9.55 -0.78 11.57
CA ILE A 9 -8.73 -0.13 10.54
C ILE A 9 -7.27 -0.32 10.93
N SER A 10 -6.41 -0.60 9.96
CA SER A 10 -4.96 -0.70 10.16
C SER A 10 -4.20 0.11 9.11
N LYS A 11 -2.92 0.39 9.40
CA LYS A 11 -1.99 0.97 8.44
C LYS A 11 -0.60 0.37 8.58
N PHE A 12 0.15 0.41 7.48
CA PHE A 12 1.56 0.10 7.44
C PHE A 12 2.28 1.18 6.64
N LEU A 13 3.40 1.67 7.18
CA LEU A 13 4.27 2.64 6.52
C LEU A 13 5.67 2.00 6.45
N PRO A 14 6.25 1.81 5.26
CA PRO A 14 7.54 1.16 5.14
C PRO A 14 8.68 2.04 5.64
N ASN A 15 9.67 1.42 6.26
CA ASN A 15 10.92 2.06 6.68
C ASN A 15 10.71 3.30 7.59
N LYS A 16 11.81 4.00 7.89
CA LYS A 16 11.75 5.24 8.65
C LYS A 16 11.19 6.39 7.80
N PRO A 17 10.51 7.38 8.41
CA PRO A 17 10.15 8.61 7.72
C PRO A 17 11.40 9.28 7.12
N VAL A 18 11.26 9.78 5.89
CA VAL A 18 12.30 10.46 5.12
C VAL A 18 11.95 11.94 5.02
N SER A 19 12.87 12.80 5.46
CA SER A 19 12.71 14.24 5.44
C SER A 19 12.78 14.84 4.03
N ASN A 20 12.47 16.13 3.90
CA ASN A 20 12.62 16.87 2.65
C ASN A 20 14.07 16.95 2.17
N ASP A 21 15.04 16.96 3.09
CA ASP A 21 16.47 17.08 2.76
C ASP A 21 17.05 15.74 2.28
N GLU A 22 16.48 14.63 2.74
CA GLU A 22 16.94 13.27 2.41
C GLU A 22 16.24 12.66 1.20
N MET A 23 15.02 13.11 0.86
CA MET A 23 14.17 12.40 -0.09
C MET A 23 14.76 12.28 -1.50
N GLU A 24 15.50 13.29 -1.96
CA GLU A 24 16.08 13.25 -3.30
C GLU A 24 17.27 12.30 -3.37
N LYS A 25 18.09 12.24 -2.31
CA LYS A 25 19.15 11.23 -2.18
C LYS A 25 18.57 9.82 -2.21
N ARG A 26 17.40 9.61 -1.59
CA ARG A 26 16.71 8.31 -1.58
C ARG A 26 16.18 7.90 -2.95
N LEU A 27 15.63 8.85 -3.72
CA LEU A 27 15.05 8.59 -5.04
C LEU A 27 16.11 8.55 -6.16
N GLY A 28 17.27 9.14 -5.92
CA GLY A 28 18.36 9.25 -6.89
C GLY A 28 18.29 10.55 -7.71
N LEU A 29 19.43 10.86 -8.33
CA LEU A 29 19.61 12.05 -9.19
C LEU A 29 19.48 11.66 -10.66
N ILE A 30 18.78 12.49 -11.44
CA ILE A 30 18.68 12.30 -12.89
C ILE A 30 19.90 12.97 -13.53
N ASN A 31 20.72 12.19 -14.24
CA ASN A 31 21.98 12.66 -14.84
C ASN A 31 22.93 13.33 -13.82
N GLY A 32 22.90 12.89 -12.56
CA GLY A 32 23.72 13.46 -11.49
C GLY A 32 23.30 14.86 -11.02
N ASN A 33 22.16 15.39 -11.50
CA ASN A 33 21.69 16.72 -11.17
C ASN A 33 20.54 16.68 -10.14
N GLU A 34 20.56 17.64 -9.21
CA GLU A 34 19.42 17.90 -8.33
C GLU A 34 18.23 18.48 -9.12
N SER A 35 17.03 18.19 -8.65
CA SER A 35 15.79 18.70 -9.23
C SER A 35 15.61 20.18 -8.87
N ILE A 36 15.67 21.02 -9.91
CA ILE A 36 15.43 22.48 -9.81
C ILE A 36 14.04 22.78 -9.23
N ASN A 37 13.05 21.91 -9.47
CA ASN A 37 11.67 22.11 -9.04
C ASN A 37 11.38 21.59 -7.62
N ARG A 38 12.28 20.83 -6.99
CA ARG A 38 12.08 20.22 -5.65
C ARG A 38 11.61 21.24 -4.63
N GLY A 39 12.31 22.37 -4.51
CA GLY A 39 12.01 23.41 -3.53
C GLY A 39 10.64 24.08 -3.75
N LEU A 40 10.26 24.32 -5.01
CA LEU A 40 8.96 24.91 -5.35
C LEU A 40 7.80 23.97 -5.01
N ILE A 41 7.92 22.70 -5.40
CA ILE A 41 6.88 21.69 -5.17
C ILE A 41 6.70 21.41 -3.68
N LEU A 42 7.78 21.28 -2.91
CA LEU A 42 7.70 21.05 -1.46
C LEU A 42 7.16 22.26 -0.69
N ARG A 43 7.44 23.47 -1.16
CA ARG A 43 6.81 24.69 -0.62
C ARG A 43 5.32 24.74 -0.94
N SER A 44 4.89 24.22 -2.08
CA SER A 44 3.47 24.19 -2.45
C SER A 44 2.69 23.13 -1.67
N ASN A 45 3.17 21.88 -1.65
CA ASN A 45 2.44 20.75 -1.06
C ASN A 45 2.56 20.65 0.48
N GLN A 46 3.50 21.36 1.10
CA GLN A 46 3.73 21.42 2.54
C GLN A 46 4.12 20.10 3.24
N ILE A 47 4.36 19.02 2.50
CA ILE A 47 4.73 17.72 3.08
C ILE A 47 6.15 17.82 3.65
N LYS A 48 6.33 17.43 4.92
CA LYS A 48 7.62 17.48 5.62
C LYS A 48 8.35 16.14 5.67
N THR A 49 7.60 15.05 5.74
CA THR A 49 8.12 13.68 5.77
C THR A 49 7.29 12.76 4.90
N ARG A 50 7.91 11.73 4.31
CA ARG A 50 7.21 10.63 3.63
C ARG A 50 7.91 9.29 3.86
N HIS A 51 7.31 8.21 3.36
CA HIS A 51 7.87 6.88 3.40
C HIS A 51 8.10 6.37 1.99
N TYR A 52 9.21 5.65 1.79
CA TYR A 52 9.51 4.94 0.56
C TYR A 52 9.75 3.47 0.89
N ALA A 53 9.24 2.57 0.05
CA ALA A 53 9.62 1.16 0.09
C ALA A 53 11.02 0.94 -0.51
N LEU A 54 11.96 1.87 -0.25
CA LEU A 54 13.35 1.84 -0.67
C LEU A 54 14.27 1.96 0.54
N ASP A 55 15.33 1.18 0.59
CA ASP A 55 16.39 1.28 1.60
C ASP A 55 17.29 2.51 1.37
N GLU A 56 18.32 2.70 2.19
CA GLU A 56 19.23 3.84 2.07
C GLU A 56 20.09 3.85 0.80
N ASN A 57 20.20 2.69 0.13
CA ASN A 57 20.91 2.51 -1.13
C ASN A 57 19.98 2.61 -2.35
N GLY A 58 18.69 2.91 -2.13
CA GLY A 58 17.68 2.98 -3.18
C GLY A 58 17.16 1.62 -3.65
N GLN A 59 17.43 0.53 -2.91
CA GLN A 59 16.96 -0.80 -3.27
C GLN A 59 15.53 -1.04 -2.75
N PRO A 60 14.65 -1.67 -3.54
CA PRO A 60 13.31 -2.05 -3.09
C PRO A 60 13.34 -2.92 -1.84
N THR A 61 12.54 -2.56 -0.85
CA THR A 61 12.40 -3.29 0.43
C THR A 61 11.12 -4.10 0.50
N HIS A 62 10.08 -3.66 -0.21
CA HIS A 62 8.77 -4.29 -0.23
C HIS A 62 8.15 -4.14 -1.61
N THR A 63 7.42 -5.15 -2.04
CA THR A 63 6.45 -5.04 -3.14
C THR A 63 5.16 -4.37 -2.65
N ASN A 64 4.31 -3.90 -3.57
CA ASN A 64 2.99 -3.37 -3.21
C ASN A 64 2.16 -4.42 -2.46
N THR A 65 2.19 -5.67 -2.94
CA THR A 65 1.53 -6.82 -2.32
C THR A 65 1.99 -7.03 -0.88
N GLN A 66 3.29 -6.96 -0.62
CA GLN A 66 3.84 -7.09 0.74
C GLN A 66 3.40 -5.95 1.66
N LEU A 67 3.39 -4.70 1.16
CA LEU A 67 2.92 -3.54 1.95
C LEU A 67 1.46 -3.70 2.36
N ALA A 68 0.60 -4.12 1.42
CA ALA A 68 -0.81 -4.38 1.69
C ALA A 68 -0.98 -5.54 2.69
N ALA A 69 -0.24 -6.64 2.52
CA ALA A 69 -0.29 -7.79 3.42
C ALA A 69 0.11 -7.42 4.86
N LEU A 70 1.15 -6.60 5.03
CA LEU A 70 1.59 -6.13 6.34
C LEU A 70 0.57 -5.21 7.03
N ALA A 71 -0.24 -4.48 6.26
CA ALA A 71 -1.37 -3.73 6.80
C ALA A 71 -2.51 -4.68 7.20
N VAL A 72 -2.94 -5.57 6.30
CA VAL A 72 -4.06 -6.50 6.53
C VAL A 72 -3.80 -7.45 7.70
N LYS A 73 -2.57 -7.99 7.82
CA LYS A 73 -2.17 -8.87 8.94
C LYS A 73 -2.40 -8.25 10.32
N LYS A 74 -2.38 -6.91 10.43
CA LYS A 74 -2.67 -6.19 11.70
C LYS A 74 -4.16 -6.12 12.07
N LEU A 75 -5.06 -6.50 11.17
CA LEU A 75 -6.49 -6.58 11.47
C LEU A 75 -6.84 -7.86 12.25
N PHE A 76 -6.04 -8.90 12.08
CA PHE A 76 -6.26 -10.21 12.71
C PHE A 76 -5.79 -10.23 14.17
N ASN A 77 -6.48 -11.04 14.98
CA ASN A 77 -6.15 -11.34 16.37
C ASN A 77 -6.81 -12.68 16.76
N ASP A 78 -6.73 -13.06 18.03
CA ASP A 78 -7.27 -14.36 18.51
C ASP A 78 -8.77 -14.55 18.26
N ASN A 79 -9.53 -13.46 18.01
CA ASN A 79 -10.97 -13.48 17.77
C ASN A 79 -11.37 -13.24 16.31
N PHE A 80 -10.40 -12.96 15.42
CA PHE A 80 -10.66 -12.73 14.00
C PHE A 80 -9.42 -13.15 13.21
N LEU A 81 -9.53 -14.30 12.56
CA LEU A 81 -8.47 -14.95 11.80
C LEU A 81 -8.64 -14.67 10.31
N LEU A 82 -7.63 -15.03 9.52
CA LEU A 82 -7.69 -14.90 8.07
C LEU A 82 -8.80 -15.80 7.48
N GLU A 83 -9.02 -16.97 8.07
CA GLU A 83 -10.03 -17.93 7.66
C GLU A 83 -11.48 -17.45 7.87
N ASP A 84 -11.67 -16.44 8.71
CA ASP A 84 -12.96 -15.78 8.94
C ASP A 84 -13.31 -14.77 7.84
N VAL A 85 -12.34 -14.41 6.99
CA VAL A 85 -12.57 -13.50 5.87
C VAL A 85 -13.29 -14.24 4.74
N GLU A 86 -14.40 -13.68 4.29
CA GLU A 86 -15.21 -14.23 3.19
C GLU A 86 -14.86 -13.59 1.84
N LEU A 87 -14.49 -12.31 1.87
CA LEU A 87 -14.18 -11.49 0.70
C LEU A 87 -12.97 -10.60 0.98
N LEU A 88 -11.98 -10.64 0.08
CA LEU A 88 -10.84 -9.74 0.06
C LEU A 88 -10.90 -8.82 -1.16
N THR A 89 -11.18 -7.54 -0.92
CA THR A 89 -11.07 -6.51 -1.95
C THR A 89 -9.77 -5.73 -1.79
N ALA A 90 -9.09 -5.43 -2.89
CA ALA A 90 -7.88 -4.60 -2.88
C ALA A 90 -7.89 -3.58 -4.02
N GLY A 91 -7.37 -2.38 -3.76
CA GLY A 91 -7.35 -1.29 -4.73
C GLY A 91 -5.98 -0.63 -4.80
N THR A 92 -5.41 -0.54 -6.00
CA THR A 92 -4.08 0.06 -6.21
C THR A 92 -3.94 0.64 -7.62
N SER A 93 -3.16 1.72 -7.74
CA SER A 93 -2.71 2.27 -9.03
C SER A 93 -1.42 1.64 -9.53
N SER A 94 -0.73 0.90 -8.66
CA SER A 94 0.64 0.47 -8.87
C SER A 94 0.80 -0.98 -8.44
N PRO A 95 0.03 -1.91 -9.06
CA PRO A 95 0.18 -3.34 -8.78
C PRO A 95 1.58 -3.80 -9.21
N ASP A 96 2.09 -4.83 -8.54
CA ASP A 96 3.43 -5.37 -8.84
C ASP A 96 3.53 -5.99 -10.24
N ALA A 97 2.39 -6.44 -10.77
CA ALA A 97 2.25 -6.99 -12.12
C ALA A 97 0.92 -6.55 -12.74
N ILE A 98 0.83 -6.62 -14.07
CA ILE A 98 -0.42 -6.40 -14.81
C ILE A 98 -1.40 -7.56 -14.55
N GLN A 99 -0.86 -8.77 -14.48
CA GLN A 99 -1.57 -10.01 -14.17
C GLN A 99 -0.65 -10.91 -13.33
N PRO A 100 -1.16 -11.68 -12.36
CA PRO A 100 -2.57 -11.74 -11.92
C PRO A 100 -3.03 -10.47 -11.19
N SER A 101 -4.29 -10.42 -10.78
CA SER A 101 -4.86 -9.26 -10.09
C SER A 101 -4.21 -9.04 -8.72
N HIS A 102 -4.15 -7.77 -8.27
CA HIS A 102 -3.49 -7.41 -7.02
C HIS A 102 -4.10 -8.08 -5.79
N ALA A 103 -5.44 -8.19 -5.71
CA ALA A 103 -6.11 -8.88 -4.61
C ALA A 103 -5.76 -10.38 -4.58
N LEU A 104 -5.55 -11.01 -5.74
CA LEU A 104 -5.11 -12.40 -5.80
C LEU A 104 -3.65 -12.55 -5.36
N MET A 105 -2.77 -11.62 -5.75
CA MET A 105 -1.40 -11.58 -5.22
C MET A 105 -1.39 -11.41 -3.70
N LEU A 106 -2.24 -10.53 -3.18
CA LEU A 106 -2.40 -10.30 -1.75
C LEU A 106 -2.91 -11.53 -1.01
N HIS A 107 -3.90 -12.23 -1.57
CA HIS A 107 -4.36 -13.50 -1.03
C HIS A 107 -3.19 -14.51 -0.93
N GLY A 108 -2.38 -14.65 -1.99
CA GLY A 108 -1.19 -15.50 -1.97
C GLY A 108 -0.16 -15.12 -0.90
N GLU A 109 0.06 -13.82 -0.67
CA GLU A 109 1.00 -13.30 0.35
C GLU A 109 0.47 -13.42 1.78
N LEU A 110 -0.86 -13.38 1.95
CA LEU A 110 -1.53 -13.63 3.24
C LEU A 110 -1.50 -15.12 3.59
N GLY A 111 -1.57 -16.00 2.59
CA GLY A 111 -1.65 -17.44 2.78
C GLY A 111 -3.04 -17.86 3.27
N GLY A 112 -3.08 -18.81 4.19
CA GLY A 112 -4.33 -19.38 4.73
C GLY A 112 -4.67 -20.74 4.10
N LYS A 113 -5.72 -21.38 4.63
CA LYS A 113 -6.15 -22.73 4.21
C LYS A 113 -7.47 -22.76 3.46
N LYS A 114 -8.21 -21.65 3.46
CA LYS A 114 -9.58 -21.55 2.94
C LYS A 114 -9.57 -20.76 1.63
N ASP A 115 -10.37 -21.21 0.67
CA ASP A 115 -10.65 -20.42 -0.53
C ASP A 115 -11.43 -19.15 -0.16
N MET A 116 -10.96 -18.02 -0.65
CA MET A 116 -11.51 -16.70 -0.36
C MET A 116 -11.87 -15.99 -1.66
N GLU A 117 -13.03 -15.35 -1.71
CA GLU A 117 -13.40 -14.52 -2.86
C GLU A 117 -12.47 -13.29 -2.92
N VAL A 118 -12.00 -12.95 -4.12
CA VAL A 118 -11.08 -11.82 -4.33
C VAL A 118 -11.57 -10.88 -5.42
N MET A 119 -11.45 -9.57 -5.18
CA MET A 119 -11.78 -8.54 -6.18
C MET A 119 -10.73 -7.43 -6.18
N SER A 120 -10.26 -7.03 -7.36
CA SER A 120 -9.33 -5.89 -7.52
C SER A 120 -9.99 -4.69 -8.19
N ALA A 121 -10.02 -3.56 -7.50
CA ALA A 121 -10.37 -2.28 -8.10
C ALA A 121 -9.11 -1.61 -8.66
N HIS A 122 -9.18 -1.17 -9.92
CA HIS A 122 -8.10 -0.43 -10.56
C HIS A 122 -8.48 1.06 -10.63
N GLY A 123 -7.50 1.93 -10.41
CA GLY A 123 -7.70 3.38 -10.37
C GLY A 123 -6.55 4.07 -9.66
N THR A 124 -6.74 5.29 -9.21
CA THR A 124 -5.74 6.02 -8.41
C THR A 124 -6.20 6.10 -6.95
N CYS A 125 -6.37 7.31 -6.42
CA CYS A 125 -6.78 7.51 -5.03
C CYS A 125 -8.19 6.95 -4.74
N ASN A 126 -9.05 6.87 -5.76
CA ASN A 126 -10.41 6.35 -5.63
C ASN A 126 -10.50 4.81 -5.60
N ALA A 127 -9.45 4.09 -6.00
CA ALA A 127 -9.49 2.62 -6.08
C ALA A 127 -9.80 2.00 -4.71
N ALA A 128 -9.21 2.52 -3.63
CA ALA A 128 -9.47 2.04 -2.28
C ALA A 128 -10.95 2.21 -1.86
N ILE A 129 -11.59 3.32 -2.24
CA ILE A 129 -13.01 3.55 -1.94
C ILE A 129 -13.92 2.65 -2.77
N LEU A 130 -13.55 2.34 -4.02
CA LEU A 130 -14.27 1.37 -4.84
C LEU A 130 -14.18 -0.05 -4.26
N SER A 131 -12.99 -0.45 -3.79
CA SER A 131 -12.80 -1.73 -3.07
C SER A 131 -13.63 -1.77 -1.78
N LEU A 132 -13.62 -0.69 -0.99
CA LEU A 132 -14.40 -0.62 0.25
C LEU A 132 -15.92 -0.60 0.01
N LYS A 133 -16.38 0.00 -1.09
CA LYS A 133 -17.80 0.01 -1.45
C LYS A 133 -18.31 -1.37 -1.91
N TYR A 134 -17.42 -2.17 -2.49
CA TYR A 134 -17.75 -3.52 -2.93
C TYR A 134 -17.80 -4.51 -1.77
N ALA A 135 -16.95 -4.29 -0.74
CA ALA A 135 -16.96 -5.05 0.51
C ALA A 135 -18.20 -4.71 1.36
#